data_AF-A0A354WF59-F1
#
_entry.id   AF-A0A354WF59-F1
#
_cell.length_a   1.000
_cell.length_b   1.000
_cell.length_c   1.000
_cell.angle_alpha   90.00
_cell.angle_beta   90.00
_cell.angle_gamma   90.00
#
_symmetry.space_group_name_H-M   'P 1'
#
loop_
_entity.id
_entity.type
_entity.pdbx_description
1 polymer ?
#
loop_
_entity_poly.entity_id
_entity_poly.type
_entity_poly.pdbx_seq_one_letter_code
_entity_poly.pdbx_strand_id
1 'polypeptide(L)'
;PTDTPTPKLEPILIQGAGTGTEADDTIIGSSQNDTISGLEGNDTIFGLGGNDLLQGDADQDQINGNEGNDAIVGGSEDDCLRGGQGDDLIFGDAGNDLAFGDKDNDTLNGGVGADSLYGGQGNDSIGGGGEDDLLYGDKGNDTVSGDIGNDSVTGGDGDDILYGNSGQDFLSGDAGNDQLFGGGDDDSLVGGLGADVLYGDLGNDTLSGGDDNDQLFGNAGDDVLSGDIGADNLYGGAGEDILNGGNGRDFLSGDDGNDLLAGEAGVDTLTGGTGDDIFVFGYVITQAPNGGSFITGTTGGTSVDLADIVTDFTTNDQIGLSGGLTFQDLEIAQGQASNASNTIIKDKNTGEFLAVLQGVSASVLTEDSFVLDPTVPLPPTPEPTPTTEP
;
A
#
# COMPACT_ATOMS: atom_id res chain seq x y z
N PRO A 1 43.61 -25.38 39.96
CA PRO A 1 43.36 -24.76 38.65
C PRO A 1 43.07 -23.28 38.88
N THR A 2 44.05 -22.44 38.58
CA THR A 2 43.95 -20.99 38.64
C THR A 2 42.94 -20.53 37.59
N ASP A 3 41.83 -19.93 38.03
CA ASP A 3 41.03 -19.05 37.18
C ASP A 3 41.97 -17.96 36.67
N THR A 4 42.36 -18.10 35.42
CA THR A 4 43.05 -17.03 34.72
C THR A 4 41.90 -16.17 34.20
N PRO A 5 41.73 -14.92 34.66
CA PRO A 5 40.69 -14.07 34.11
C PRO A 5 40.93 -13.97 32.61
N THR A 6 39.91 -14.26 31.81
CA THR A 6 39.92 -14.00 30.37
C THR A 6 40.38 -12.55 30.18
N PRO A 7 41.45 -12.27 29.41
CA PRO A 7 41.88 -10.91 29.20
C PRO A 7 40.71 -10.14 28.59
N LYS A 8 40.32 -9.03 29.23
CA LYS A 8 39.40 -8.08 28.65
C LYS A 8 40.12 -7.50 27.44
N LEU A 9 39.61 -7.76 26.23
CA LEU A 9 40.13 -7.13 25.02
C LEU A 9 39.95 -5.60 25.21
N GLU A 10 41.05 -4.87 25.05
CA GLU A 10 41.05 -3.41 25.13
C GLU A 10 40.65 -2.88 23.75
N PRO A 11 39.86 -1.79 23.68
CA PRO A 11 39.43 -1.26 22.40
C PRO A 11 40.61 -0.78 21.54
N ILE A 12 40.52 -1.02 20.24
CA ILE A 12 41.42 -0.49 19.23
C ILE A 12 40.99 0.95 18.94
N LEU A 13 41.91 1.90 19.08
CA LEU A 13 41.64 3.31 18.80
C LEU A 13 42.27 3.71 17.46
N ILE A 14 41.45 4.19 16.52
CA ILE A 14 41.89 4.60 15.18
C ILE A 14 41.69 6.11 15.00
N GLN A 15 42.60 6.71 14.24
CA GLN A 15 42.51 8.07 13.75
C GLN A 15 43.11 8.12 12.33
N GLY A 16 42.33 8.55 11.35
CA GLY A 16 42.56 8.34 9.94
C GLY A 16 42.27 6.89 9.54
N ALA A 17 43.20 6.26 8.84
CA ALA A 17 43.01 4.89 8.35
C ALA A 17 43.58 3.84 9.32
N GLY A 18 42.83 2.76 9.58
CA GLY A 18 43.28 1.62 10.37
C GLY A 18 42.39 0.39 10.15
N THR A 19 42.75 -0.73 10.79
CA THR A 19 42.01 -1.99 10.73
C THR A 19 41.96 -2.63 12.11
N GLY A 20 40.98 -3.51 12.32
CA GLY A 20 40.95 -4.49 13.39
C GLY A 20 41.95 -5.63 13.18
N THR A 21 41.63 -6.76 13.77
CA THR A 21 42.30 -8.05 13.71
C THR A 21 41.34 -9.10 13.14
N GLU A 22 41.78 -10.34 12.98
CA GLU A 22 40.90 -11.45 12.52
C GLU A 22 40.08 -12.06 13.69
N ALA A 23 39.73 -11.25 14.69
CA ALA A 23 39.02 -11.70 15.89
C ALA A 23 38.15 -10.57 16.40
N ASP A 24 37.07 -10.91 17.12
CA ASP A 24 36.11 -9.96 17.68
C ASP A 24 36.80 -8.76 18.37
N ASP A 25 36.68 -7.60 17.73
CA ASP A 25 37.28 -6.35 18.15
C ASP A 25 36.22 -5.33 18.60
N THR A 26 36.66 -4.40 19.44
CA THR A 26 35.94 -3.15 19.65
C THR A 26 36.81 -2.03 19.13
N ILE A 27 36.38 -1.39 18.05
CA ILE A 27 37.11 -0.36 17.34
C ILE A 27 36.43 0.98 17.55
N ILE A 28 37.19 1.99 17.95
CA ILE A 28 36.70 3.34 18.19
C ILE A 28 37.52 4.31 17.35
N GLY A 29 36.85 5.02 16.44
CA GLY A 29 37.38 6.12 15.65
C GLY A 29 37.58 7.39 16.47
N SER A 30 37.47 8.52 15.79
CA SER A 30 37.85 9.84 16.27
C SER A 30 36.84 10.89 15.81
N SER A 31 37.08 12.17 16.11
CA SER A 31 36.21 13.26 15.64
C SER A 31 36.65 13.81 14.27
N GLN A 32 37.31 12.99 13.46
CA GLN A 32 37.79 13.31 12.12
C GLN A 32 37.41 12.15 11.21
N ASN A 33 37.35 12.43 9.91
CA ASN A 33 37.16 11.41 8.89
C ASN A 33 38.17 10.25 9.04
N ASP A 34 37.63 9.09 9.38
CA ASP A 34 38.33 7.85 9.60
C ASP A 34 38.03 6.85 8.47
N THR A 35 38.88 5.85 8.33
CA THR A 35 38.68 4.71 7.42
C THR A 35 39.03 3.45 8.19
N ILE A 36 38.01 2.68 8.54
CA ILE A 36 38.10 1.56 9.47
C ILE A 36 37.55 0.31 8.78
N SER A 37 38.27 -0.80 8.90
CA SER A 37 37.84 -2.13 8.47
C SER A 37 37.98 -3.12 9.64
N GLY A 38 36.94 -3.90 9.90
CA GLY A 38 36.86 -4.91 10.95
C GLY A 38 37.74 -6.11 10.66
N LEU A 39 37.57 -6.69 9.46
CA LEU A 39 38.21 -7.89 8.90
C LEU A 39 37.39 -9.18 9.13
N GLU A 40 37.86 -10.10 9.97
CA GLU A 40 37.11 -11.32 10.31
C GLU A 40 36.76 -11.22 11.79
N GLY A 41 35.70 -11.91 12.21
CA GLY A 41 35.23 -11.89 13.60
C GLY A 41 34.12 -10.87 13.82
N ASN A 42 33.41 -11.02 14.94
CA ASN A 42 32.25 -10.19 15.21
C ASN A 42 32.67 -8.88 15.86
N ASP A 43 32.78 -7.82 15.05
CA ASP A 43 33.33 -6.55 15.47
C ASP A 43 32.27 -5.56 15.95
N THR A 44 32.72 -4.61 16.76
CA THR A 44 31.93 -3.43 17.14
C THR A 44 32.70 -2.17 16.79
N ILE A 45 32.20 -1.39 15.83
CA ILE A 45 32.87 -0.22 15.26
C ILE A 45 32.08 1.05 15.58
N PHE A 46 32.75 2.08 16.10
CA PHE A 46 32.19 3.42 16.32
C PHE A 46 33.00 4.48 15.55
N GLY A 47 32.39 5.16 14.57
CA GLY A 47 33.03 6.27 13.82
C GLY A 47 33.27 7.50 14.69
N LEU A 48 32.24 7.88 15.46
CA LEU A 48 32.14 9.03 16.37
C LEU A 48 31.80 10.35 15.66
N GLY A 49 32.73 10.93 14.92
CA GLY A 49 32.49 12.25 14.35
C GLY A 49 33.33 12.51 13.11
N GLY A 50 32.77 13.14 12.10
CA GLY A 50 33.45 13.30 10.81
C GLY A 50 32.73 12.47 9.76
N ASN A 51 33.25 12.46 8.54
CA ASN A 51 32.66 11.65 7.48
C ASN A 51 33.54 10.43 7.28
N ASP A 52 33.11 9.32 7.85
CA ASP A 52 33.87 8.09 8.00
C ASP A 52 33.55 7.08 6.90
N LEU A 53 34.50 6.17 6.67
CA LEU A 53 34.27 4.94 5.90
C LEU A 53 34.47 3.77 6.85
N LEU A 54 33.39 3.05 7.16
CA LEU A 54 33.37 1.96 8.12
C LEU A 54 32.99 0.66 7.39
N GLN A 55 33.78 -0.39 7.56
CA GLN A 55 33.55 -1.70 6.93
C GLN A 55 33.61 -2.79 8.00
N GLY A 56 32.59 -3.64 8.08
CA GLY A 56 32.59 -4.84 8.92
C GLY A 56 33.48 -5.93 8.32
N ASP A 57 33.27 -6.17 7.03
CA ASP A 57 33.90 -7.19 6.18
C ASP A 57 33.24 -8.58 6.31
N ALA A 58 33.64 -9.43 7.25
CA ALA A 58 33.09 -10.78 7.36
C ALA A 58 32.69 -11.12 8.80
N ASP A 59 31.70 -12.01 8.93
CA ASP A 59 31.04 -12.34 10.20
C ASP A 59 30.07 -11.23 10.64
N GLN A 60 29.47 -11.35 11.83
CA GLN A 60 28.35 -10.49 12.24
C GLN A 60 28.84 -9.27 13.02
N ASP A 61 28.71 -8.10 12.41
CA ASP A 61 29.25 -6.84 12.90
C ASP A 61 28.20 -5.88 13.44
N GLN A 62 28.65 -4.98 14.32
CA GLN A 62 27.88 -3.86 14.83
C GLN A 62 28.59 -2.55 14.51
N ILE A 63 28.03 -1.74 13.62
CA ILE A 63 28.67 -0.52 13.14
C ILE A 63 27.79 0.71 13.43
N ASN A 64 28.39 1.75 13.99
CA ASN A 64 27.71 3.01 14.28
C ASN A 64 28.56 4.20 13.83
N GLY A 65 28.07 4.95 12.84
CA GLY A 65 28.68 6.17 12.30
C GLY A 65 28.75 7.30 13.33
N ASN A 66 27.61 7.61 13.94
CA ASN A 66 27.34 8.66 14.92
C ASN A 66 27.09 10.05 14.30
N GLU A 67 28.11 10.91 14.15
CA GLU A 67 27.94 12.28 13.63
C GLU A 67 28.74 12.47 12.35
N GLY A 68 28.11 13.03 11.32
CA GLY A 68 28.69 13.32 10.02
C GLY A 68 28.09 12.42 8.95
N ASN A 69 28.55 12.60 7.71
CA ASN A 69 28.00 11.83 6.59
C ASN A 69 28.92 10.62 6.35
N ASP A 70 28.51 9.48 6.85
CA ASP A 70 29.28 8.25 6.91
C ASP A 70 28.94 7.31 5.75
N ALA A 71 29.91 6.49 5.36
CA ALA A 71 29.72 5.37 4.47
C ALA A 71 29.97 4.08 5.25
N ILE A 72 28.93 3.27 5.41
CA ILE A 72 28.93 2.04 6.20
C ILE A 72 28.70 0.86 5.26
N VAL A 73 29.53 -0.18 5.39
CA VAL A 73 29.39 -1.45 4.68
C VAL A 73 29.43 -2.56 5.73
N GLY A 74 28.36 -3.36 5.82
CA GLY A 74 28.30 -4.55 6.68
C GLY A 74 29.27 -5.60 6.17
N GLY A 75 28.89 -6.26 5.08
CA GLY A 75 29.76 -7.19 4.36
C GLY A 75 29.09 -8.54 4.17
N SER A 76 29.50 -9.55 4.95
CA SER A 76 28.90 -10.89 4.85
C SER A 76 28.43 -11.38 6.20
N GLU A 77 27.31 -12.10 6.21
CA GLU A 77 26.54 -12.52 7.39
C GLU A 77 25.68 -11.37 7.94
N ASP A 78 24.88 -11.65 8.97
CA ASP A 78 23.85 -10.74 9.48
C ASP A 78 24.46 -9.58 10.31
N ASP A 79 24.42 -8.36 9.79
CA ASP A 79 25.02 -7.16 10.39
C ASP A 79 23.99 -6.21 11.04
N CYS A 80 24.47 -5.35 11.94
CA CYS A 80 23.67 -4.29 12.57
C CYS A 80 24.34 -2.93 12.36
N LEU A 81 23.71 -2.10 11.53
CA LEU A 81 24.29 -0.88 10.97
C LEU A 81 23.48 0.35 11.40
N ARG A 82 24.17 1.43 11.76
CA ARG A 82 23.54 2.70 12.16
C ARG A 82 24.31 3.90 11.65
N GLY A 83 23.67 4.76 10.87
CA GLY A 83 24.20 6.03 10.36
C GLY A 83 24.35 7.06 11.50
N GLY A 84 23.22 7.64 11.92
CA GLY A 84 23.14 8.45 13.13
C GLY A 84 22.70 9.90 12.89
N GLN A 85 23.62 10.78 12.50
CA GLN A 85 23.34 12.20 12.24
C GLN A 85 24.15 12.61 11.02
N GLY A 86 23.49 13.00 9.94
CA GLY A 86 24.14 13.35 8.70
C GLY A 86 23.50 12.57 7.57
N ASP A 87 23.78 12.95 6.32
CA ASP A 87 23.25 12.19 5.19
C ASP A 87 24.17 10.97 4.97
N ASP A 88 23.78 9.81 5.46
CA ASP A 88 24.57 8.58 5.51
C ASP A 88 24.31 7.65 4.33
N LEU A 89 25.31 6.80 4.03
CA LEU A 89 25.23 5.76 3.00
C LEU A 89 25.52 4.40 3.64
N ILE A 90 24.53 3.52 3.65
CA ILE A 90 24.61 2.22 4.34
C ILE A 90 24.35 1.09 3.33
N PHE A 91 25.26 0.11 3.29
CA PHE A 91 25.11 -1.13 2.53
C PHE A 91 25.21 -2.33 3.49
N GLY A 92 24.19 -3.19 3.54
CA GLY A 92 24.23 -4.47 4.24
C GLY A 92 25.13 -5.49 3.53
N ASP A 93 25.02 -5.53 2.20
CA ASP A 93 25.67 -6.48 1.28
C ASP A 93 25.03 -7.88 1.31
N ALA A 94 25.52 -8.83 2.12
CA ALA A 94 25.00 -10.20 2.10
C ALA A 94 24.75 -10.71 3.51
N GLY A 95 23.53 -11.12 3.81
CA GLY A 95 23.12 -11.44 5.17
C GLY A 95 21.68 -11.00 5.37
N ASN A 96 21.12 -11.28 6.53
CA ASN A 96 19.87 -10.64 6.95
C ASN A 96 20.24 -9.47 7.85
N ASP A 97 20.35 -8.29 7.25
CA ASP A 97 20.91 -7.11 7.89
C ASP A 97 19.84 -6.26 8.57
N LEU A 98 20.25 -5.57 9.63
CA LEU A 98 19.44 -4.56 10.31
C LEU A 98 20.11 -3.20 10.18
N ALA A 99 19.49 -2.26 9.46
CA ALA A 99 20.06 -0.92 9.23
C ALA A 99 19.13 0.20 9.68
N PHE A 100 19.73 1.26 10.25
CA PHE A 100 19.05 2.49 10.65
C PHE A 100 19.76 3.72 10.08
N GLY A 101 19.07 4.57 9.33
CA GLY A 101 19.55 5.90 8.92
C GLY A 101 19.60 6.88 10.10
N ASP A 102 18.51 6.90 10.89
CA ASP A 102 18.23 7.75 12.05
C ASP A 102 17.80 9.19 11.73
N LYS A 103 18.69 10.04 11.21
CA LYS A 103 18.38 11.46 10.99
C LYS A 103 19.11 12.02 9.78
N ASP A 104 18.44 13.01 9.19
CA ASP A 104 18.85 13.65 7.93
C ASP A 104 18.61 12.66 6.77
N ASN A 105 19.06 12.94 5.55
CA ASN A 105 18.59 12.18 4.38
C ASN A 105 19.53 11.03 4.07
N ASP A 106 19.11 9.82 4.38
CA ASP A 106 19.94 8.64 4.32
C ASP A 106 19.70 7.83 3.05
N THR A 107 20.71 7.04 2.65
CA THR A 107 20.59 6.06 1.58
C THR A 107 20.95 4.68 2.12
N LEU A 108 19.98 3.78 2.16
CA LEU A 108 20.12 2.43 2.67
C LEU A 108 19.93 1.41 1.53
N ASN A 109 20.78 0.40 1.49
CA ASN A 109 20.61 -0.77 0.62
C ASN A 109 20.90 -2.03 1.43
N GLY A 110 19.92 -2.94 1.52
CA GLY A 110 20.05 -4.20 2.24
C GLY A 110 21.01 -5.14 1.51
N GLY A 111 20.64 -5.52 0.29
CA GLY A 111 21.51 -6.25 -0.61
C GLY A 111 20.94 -7.64 -0.90
N VAL A 112 21.58 -8.69 -0.38
CA VAL A 112 21.13 -10.08 -0.54
C VAL A 112 20.80 -10.66 0.82
N GLY A 113 19.53 -11.05 0.99
CA GLY A 113 19.02 -11.66 2.22
C GLY A 113 17.77 -10.92 2.68
N ALA A 114 17.14 -11.41 3.74
CA ALA A 114 15.91 -10.81 4.25
C ALA A 114 16.27 -9.70 5.25
N ASP A 115 16.27 -8.46 4.77
CA ASP A 115 16.79 -7.29 5.46
C ASP A 115 15.68 -6.53 6.21
N SER A 116 16.09 -5.73 7.20
CA SER A 116 15.22 -4.82 7.94
C SER A 116 15.83 -3.42 7.97
N LEU A 117 15.23 -2.49 7.21
CA LEU A 117 15.79 -1.16 6.97
C LEU A 117 14.83 -0.07 7.49
N TYR A 118 15.36 0.88 8.23
CA TYR A 118 14.62 2.01 8.80
C TYR A 118 15.30 3.33 8.40
N GLY A 119 14.61 4.19 7.65
CA GLY A 119 15.11 5.52 7.24
C GLY A 119 15.23 6.46 8.44
N GLY A 120 14.11 6.75 9.08
CA GLY A 120 14.06 7.44 10.37
C GLY A 120 13.50 8.85 10.26
N GLN A 121 14.34 9.87 10.09
CA GLN A 121 13.91 11.26 9.93
C GLN A 121 14.66 11.87 8.76
N GLY A 122 13.98 12.21 7.68
CA GLY A 122 14.67 12.70 6.51
C GLY A 122 13.85 12.45 5.27
N ASN A 123 14.43 12.70 4.12
CA ASN A 123 13.87 12.18 2.88
C ASN A 123 14.80 11.07 2.43
N ASP A 124 14.49 9.86 2.82
CA ASP A 124 15.37 8.71 2.75
C ASP A 124 15.19 7.95 1.42
N SER A 125 16.25 7.27 0.99
CA SER A 125 16.24 6.38 -0.17
C SER A 125 16.59 4.99 0.28
N ILE A 126 15.65 4.06 0.19
CA ILE A 126 15.78 2.70 0.74
C ILE A 126 15.56 1.68 -0.38
N GLY A 127 16.46 0.70 -0.50
CA GLY A 127 16.27 -0.48 -1.36
C GLY A 127 16.51 -1.76 -0.56
N GLY A 128 15.54 -2.66 -0.53
CA GLY A 128 15.65 -3.96 0.15
C GLY A 128 16.68 -4.85 -0.55
N GLY A 129 16.40 -5.20 -1.80
CA GLY A 129 17.37 -5.81 -2.69
C GLY A 129 16.91 -7.19 -3.16
N GLY A 130 17.03 -8.21 -2.33
CA GLY A 130 16.62 -9.55 -2.76
C GLY A 130 16.31 -10.48 -1.60
N GLU A 131 15.28 -11.30 -1.78
CA GLU A 131 14.54 -12.04 -0.73
C GLU A 131 13.50 -11.13 -0.06
N ASP A 132 12.75 -11.65 0.93
CA ASP A 132 11.59 -10.95 1.51
C ASP A 132 12.05 -9.92 2.57
N ASP A 133 11.92 -8.63 2.27
CA ASP A 133 12.44 -7.52 3.08
C ASP A 133 11.38 -6.79 3.93
N LEU A 134 11.84 -6.08 4.97
CA LEU A 134 11.02 -5.21 5.82
C LEU A 134 11.57 -3.78 5.81
N LEU A 135 10.84 -2.86 5.19
CA LEU A 135 11.33 -1.51 4.88
C LEU A 135 10.40 -0.42 5.45
N TYR A 136 10.98 0.55 6.16
CA TYR A 136 10.27 1.71 6.72
C TYR A 136 10.97 3.03 6.32
N GLY A 137 10.26 3.93 5.65
CA GLY A 137 10.70 5.32 5.44
C GLY A 137 10.70 6.14 6.75
N ASP A 138 9.67 5.91 7.58
CA ASP A 138 9.37 6.60 8.84
C ASP A 138 8.88 8.04 8.67
N LYS A 139 9.76 9.04 8.55
CA LYS A 139 9.35 10.44 8.53
C LYS A 139 10.06 11.25 7.48
N GLY A 140 9.25 11.94 6.69
CA GLY A 140 9.64 12.86 5.64
C GLY A 140 9.17 12.27 4.32
N ASN A 141 9.72 12.75 3.21
CA ASN A 141 9.24 12.31 1.90
C ASN A 141 10.23 11.30 1.34
N ASP A 142 9.93 10.04 1.52
CA ASP A 142 10.82 8.92 1.32
C ASP A 142 10.62 8.26 -0.06
N THR A 143 11.64 7.53 -0.50
CA THR A 143 11.56 6.65 -1.67
C THR A 143 12.04 5.27 -1.28
N VAL A 144 11.13 4.29 -1.30
CA VAL A 144 11.40 2.94 -0.79
C VAL A 144 11.09 1.91 -1.89
N SER A 145 12.00 0.96 -2.11
CA SER A 145 11.89 -0.11 -3.12
C SER A 145 12.14 -1.46 -2.48
N GLY A 146 11.20 -2.40 -2.59
CA GLY A 146 11.37 -3.81 -2.18
C GLY A 146 12.38 -4.56 -3.05
N ASP A 147 12.27 -4.36 -4.37
CA ASP A 147 13.08 -4.95 -5.44
C ASP A 147 12.69 -6.40 -5.80
N ILE A 148 13.23 -7.42 -5.14
CA ILE A 148 12.92 -8.83 -5.47
C ILE A 148 12.57 -9.57 -4.20
N GLY A 149 11.33 -9.98 -4.04
CA GLY A 149 10.91 -10.58 -2.77
C GLY A 149 9.41 -10.46 -2.60
N ASN A 150 8.87 -11.01 -1.52
CA ASN A 150 7.56 -10.61 -1.03
C ASN A 150 7.82 -9.61 0.10
N ASP A 151 7.87 -8.35 -0.25
CA ASP A 151 8.39 -7.28 0.59
C ASP A 151 7.27 -6.62 1.39
N SER A 152 7.61 -6.12 2.58
CA SER A 152 6.74 -5.26 3.37
C SER A 152 7.32 -3.85 3.42
N VAL A 153 6.65 -2.92 2.74
CA VAL A 153 7.12 -1.55 2.53
C VAL A 153 6.15 -0.56 3.18
N THR A 154 6.65 0.28 4.09
CA THR A 154 5.88 1.35 4.74
C THR A 154 6.55 2.70 4.53
N GLY A 155 5.79 3.68 4.02
CA GLY A 155 6.23 5.07 3.86
C GLY A 155 6.36 5.78 5.20
N GLY A 156 5.22 6.12 5.81
CA GLY A 156 5.16 6.72 7.14
C GLY A 156 4.52 8.12 7.13
N ASP A 157 5.14 9.08 7.81
CA ASP A 157 4.68 10.48 7.77
C ASP A 157 5.35 11.24 6.60
N GLY A 158 4.62 11.66 5.57
CA GLY A 158 5.10 12.53 4.50
C GLY A 158 4.59 12.10 3.13
N ASP A 159 4.93 12.83 2.06
CA ASP A 159 4.49 12.41 0.72
C ASP A 159 5.53 11.45 0.11
N ASP A 160 5.24 10.15 0.13
CA ASP A 160 6.17 9.06 -0.16
C ASP A 160 6.01 8.46 -1.56
N ILE A 161 7.05 7.74 -2.00
CA ILE A 161 7.03 6.93 -3.23
C ILE A 161 7.50 5.52 -2.91
N LEU A 162 6.60 4.55 -3.06
CA LEU A 162 6.84 3.14 -2.69
C LEU A 162 6.75 2.23 -3.91
N TYR A 163 7.70 1.32 -4.06
CA TYR A 163 7.76 0.31 -5.11
C TYR A 163 7.87 -1.10 -4.51
N GLY A 164 6.96 -2.01 -4.86
CA GLY A 164 7.13 -3.45 -4.56
C GLY A 164 8.12 -4.08 -5.54
N ASN A 165 7.81 -3.96 -6.82
CA ASN A 165 8.52 -4.47 -8.01
C ASN A 165 8.22 -5.92 -8.38
N SER A 166 8.76 -6.92 -7.69
CA SER A 166 8.65 -8.32 -8.13
C SER A 166 8.45 -9.25 -6.96
N GLY A 167 7.28 -9.87 -6.92
CA GLY A 167 6.81 -10.78 -5.89
C GLY A 167 5.51 -10.25 -5.30
N GLN A 168 4.95 -10.93 -4.30
CA GLN A 168 3.66 -10.51 -3.72
C GLN A 168 3.92 -9.55 -2.57
N ASP A 169 3.85 -8.26 -2.85
CA ASP A 169 4.30 -7.20 -1.96
C ASP A 169 3.14 -6.61 -1.14
N PHE A 170 3.48 -6.09 0.03
CA PHE A 170 2.59 -5.27 0.85
C PHE A 170 3.15 -3.85 0.98
N LEU A 171 2.40 -2.87 0.49
CA LEU A 171 2.76 -1.44 0.53
C LEU A 171 1.75 -0.64 1.37
N SER A 172 2.25 0.20 2.27
CA SER A 172 1.44 1.15 3.08
C SER A 172 2.03 2.56 3.00
N GLY A 173 1.27 3.53 2.48
CA GLY A 173 1.67 4.95 2.44
C GLY A 173 1.65 5.61 3.83
N ASP A 174 0.66 5.25 4.63
CA ASP A 174 0.34 5.81 5.96
C ASP A 174 -0.20 7.24 5.90
N ALA A 175 0.61 8.29 6.02
CA ALA A 175 0.10 9.66 6.15
C ALA A 175 0.80 10.64 5.22
N GLY A 176 0.10 11.08 4.17
CA GLY A 176 0.64 12.01 3.18
C GLY A 176 -0.13 11.91 1.88
N ASN A 177 0.44 12.40 0.78
CA ASN A 177 -0.10 12.14 -0.55
C ASN A 177 0.88 11.22 -1.27
N ASP A 178 0.63 9.93 -1.16
CA ASP A 178 1.59 8.89 -1.47
C ASP A 178 1.41 8.36 -2.89
N GLN A 179 2.49 7.82 -3.45
CA GLN A 179 2.47 7.09 -4.70
C GLN A 179 2.97 5.66 -4.48
N LEU A 180 2.09 4.69 -4.69
CA LEU A 180 2.38 3.27 -4.50
C LEU A 180 2.33 2.54 -5.84
N PHE A 181 3.33 1.70 -6.10
CA PHE A 181 3.44 0.86 -7.30
C PHE A 181 3.68 -0.59 -6.85
N GLY A 182 2.71 -1.48 -7.06
CA GLY A 182 2.83 -2.91 -6.73
C GLY A 182 3.90 -3.56 -7.60
N GLY A 183 3.68 -3.52 -8.92
CA GLY A 183 4.69 -3.88 -9.91
C GLY A 183 4.32 -5.17 -10.61
N GLY A 184 4.63 -6.32 -10.03
CA GLY A 184 4.30 -7.59 -10.66
C GLY A 184 4.13 -8.72 -9.68
N ASP A 185 3.23 -9.64 -10.01
CA ASP A 185 2.61 -10.62 -9.11
C ASP A 185 1.47 -9.99 -8.28
N ASP A 186 0.81 -10.76 -7.41
CA ASP A 186 -0.44 -10.31 -6.76
C ASP A 186 -0.13 -9.48 -5.50
N ASP A 187 -0.35 -8.16 -5.56
CA ASP A 187 0.08 -7.19 -4.54
C ASP A 187 -1.05 -6.66 -3.64
N SER A 188 -0.69 -6.10 -2.48
CA SER A 188 -1.61 -5.43 -1.56
C SER A 188 -1.14 -4.02 -1.21
N LEU A 189 -1.89 -3.00 -1.63
CA LEU A 189 -1.57 -1.59 -1.47
C LEU A 189 -2.59 -0.86 -0.59
N VAL A 190 -2.11 -0.06 0.36
CA VAL A 190 -2.92 0.80 1.22
C VAL A 190 -2.37 2.23 1.18
N GLY A 191 -3.17 3.20 0.72
CA GLY A 191 -2.79 4.62 0.70
C GLY A 191 -2.68 5.17 2.11
N GLY A 192 -3.83 5.28 2.79
CA GLY A 192 -3.89 5.68 4.20
C GLY A 192 -4.61 7.02 4.36
N LEU A 193 -3.92 8.03 4.88
CA LEU A 193 -4.45 9.37 5.06
C LEU A 193 -3.89 10.31 4.00
N GLY A 194 -4.74 10.90 3.17
CA GLY A 194 -4.40 11.96 2.23
C GLY A 194 -4.78 11.57 0.81
N ALA A 195 -4.35 12.36 -0.19
CA ALA A 195 -4.81 12.13 -1.57
C ALA A 195 -3.80 11.27 -2.32
N ASP A 196 -4.02 9.96 -2.31
CA ASP A 196 -3.05 8.95 -2.74
C ASP A 196 -3.25 8.51 -4.19
N VAL A 197 -2.19 7.95 -4.76
CA VAL A 197 -2.20 7.35 -6.10
C VAL A 197 -1.61 5.95 -6.04
N LEU A 198 -2.44 4.93 -6.29
CA LEU A 198 -2.06 3.52 -6.21
C LEU A 198 -2.13 2.87 -7.60
N TYR A 199 -1.08 2.13 -7.95
CA TYR A 199 -1.00 1.31 -9.17
C TYR A 199 -0.75 -0.16 -8.78
N GLY A 200 -1.68 -1.06 -9.08
CA GLY A 200 -1.48 -2.51 -8.93
C GLY A 200 -0.45 -3.04 -9.93
N ASP A 201 -0.60 -2.64 -11.20
CA ASP A 201 0.27 -2.99 -12.32
C ASP A 201 -0.02 -4.37 -12.93
N LEU A 202 0.73 -5.42 -12.58
CA LEU A 202 0.58 -6.76 -13.19
C LEU A 202 0.27 -7.79 -12.12
N GLY A 203 -0.96 -8.27 -12.03
CA GLY A 203 -1.30 -9.19 -10.94
C GLY A 203 -2.78 -9.12 -10.65
N ASN A 204 -3.24 -9.94 -9.72
CA ASN A 204 -4.58 -9.79 -9.16
C ASN A 204 -4.42 -9.02 -7.84
N ASP A 205 -4.50 -7.70 -7.93
CA ASP A 205 -4.06 -6.81 -6.87
C ASP A 205 -5.22 -6.41 -5.96
N THR A 206 -4.87 -6.01 -4.74
CA THR A 206 -5.80 -5.44 -3.77
C THR A 206 -5.37 -4.03 -3.38
N LEU A 207 -6.21 -3.04 -3.68
CA LEU A 207 -5.93 -1.62 -3.44
C LEU A 207 -6.99 -1.01 -2.50
N SER A 208 -6.54 -0.25 -1.50
CA SER A 208 -7.37 0.57 -0.60
C SER A 208 -6.83 2.00 -0.56
N GLY A 209 -7.65 2.97 -0.93
CA GLY A 209 -7.31 4.39 -0.93
C GLY A 209 -7.16 4.92 0.49
N GLY A 210 -8.23 4.83 1.28
CA GLY A 210 -8.24 5.24 2.68
C GLY A 210 -9.10 6.48 2.90
N ASP A 211 -8.56 7.50 3.57
CA ASP A 211 -9.24 8.77 3.80
C ASP A 211 -8.75 9.82 2.79
N ASP A 212 -9.65 10.70 2.33
CA ASP A 212 -9.45 11.77 1.35
C ASP A 212 -9.67 11.30 -0.11
N ASN A 213 -9.23 12.03 -1.14
CA ASN A 213 -9.67 11.75 -2.51
C ASN A 213 -8.57 11.04 -3.30
N ASP A 214 -8.78 9.77 -3.60
CA ASP A 214 -7.73 8.90 -4.12
C ASP A 214 -7.88 8.58 -5.60
N GLN A 215 -6.80 8.06 -6.18
CA GLN A 215 -6.77 7.48 -7.52
C GLN A 215 -6.18 6.08 -7.47
N LEU A 216 -7.01 5.09 -7.81
CA LEU A 216 -6.62 3.68 -7.81
C LEU A 216 -6.68 3.13 -9.23
N PHE A 217 -5.61 2.46 -9.65
CA PHE A 217 -5.49 1.80 -10.95
C PHE A 217 -5.10 0.33 -10.72
N GLY A 218 -6.01 -0.61 -10.98
CA GLY A 218 -5.70 -2.05 -10.94
C GLY A 218 -4.72 -2.43 -12.04
N ASN A 219 -4.99 -1.94 -13.26
CA ASN A 219 -4.25 -2.17 -14.50
C ASN A 219 -4.50 -3.54 -15.12
N ALA A 220 -3.76 -4.60 -14.78
CA ALA A 220 -3.87 -5.86 -15.51
C ALA A 220 -3.93 -7.07 -14.58
N GLY A 221 -5.05 -7.78 -14.64
CA GLY A 221 -5.40 -8.94 -13.84
C GLY A 221 -6.77 -8.71 -13.20
N ASP A 222 -7.21 -9.64 -12.36
CA ASP A 222 -8.54 -9.59 -11.75
C ASP A 222 -8.43 -8.87 -10.38
N ASP A 223 -8.65 -7.56 -10.36
CA ASP A 223 -8.28 -6.68 -9.25
C ASP A 223 -9.43 -6.38 -8.27
N VAL A 224 -9.09 -6.00 -7.03
CA VAL A 224 -10.02 -5.54 -5.99
C VAL A 224 -9.64 -4.14 -5.50
N LEU A 225 -10.48 -3.14 -5.79
CA LEU A 225 -10.22 -1.74 -5.46
C LEU A 225 -11.28 -1.20 -4.49
N SER A 226 -10.84 -0.49 -3.44
CA SER A 226 -11.69 0.23 -2.48
C SER A 226 -11.25 1.69 -2.35
N GLY A 227 -12.14 2.65 -2.65
CA GLY A 227 -11.91 4.09 -2.43
C GLY A 227 -12.03 4.51 -0.96
N ASP A 228 -12.83 3.78 -0.18
CA ASP A 228 -13.05 4.00 1.25
C ASP A 228 -13.76 5.32 1.63
N ILE A 229 -13.06 6.40 2.00
CA ILE A 229 -13.68 7.67 2.43
C ILE A 229 -13.15 8.79 1.56
N GLY A 230 -13.94 9.28 0.62
CA GLY A 230 -13.37 10.17 -0.37
C GLY A 230 -14.30 10.62 -1.48
N ALA A 231 -13.71 11.20 -2.50
CA ALA A 231 -14.36 11.35 -3.79
C ALA A 231 -13.39 10.77 -4.81
N ASP A 232 -13.46 9.46 -4.96
CA ASP A 232 -12.36 8.66 -5.45
C ASP A 232 -12.50 8.35 -6.94
N ASN A 233 -11.38 8.07 -7.60
CA ASN A 233 -11.38 7.59 -8.98
C ASN A 233 -10.75 6.21 -9.03
N LEU A 234 -11.55 5.20 -9.36
CA LEU A 234 -11.14 3.81 -9.45
C LEU A 234 -11.21 3.37 -10.92
N TYR A 235 -10.12 2.76 -11.38
CA TYR A 235 -9.98 2.18 -12.71
C TYR A 235 -9.54 0.72 -12.56
N GLY A 236 -10.41 -0.23 -12.93
CA GLY A 236 -10.11 -1.67 -12.87
C GLY A 236 -8.99 -2.02 -13.83
N GLY A 237 -9.26 -1.87 -15.13
CA GLY A 237 -8.25 -2.02 -16.17
C GLY A 237 -8.58 -3.19 -17.06
N ALA A 238 -7.78 -4.25 -17.04
CA ALA A 238 -7.99 -5.44 -17.86
C ALA A 238 -8.09 -6.68 -16.98
N GLY A 239 -9.25 -7.32 -16.92
CA GLY A 239 -9.48 -8.50 -16.09
C GLY A 239 -10.93 -8.55 -15.64
N GLU A 240 -11.28 -9.37 -14.65
CA GLU A 240 -12.60 -9.32 -14.01
C GLU A 240 -12.47 -8.60 -12.66
N ASP A 241 -12.80 -7.31 -12.64
CA ASP A 241 -12.46 -6.44 -11.52
C ASP A 241 -13.62 -6.22 -10.55
N ILE A 242 -13.29 -5.86 -9.31
CA ILE A 242 -14.23 -5.54 -8.24
C ILE A 242 -13.89 -4.15 -7.70
N LEU A 243 -14.78 -3.19 -7.95
CA LEU A 243 -14.59 -1.80 -7.55
C LEU A 243 -15.64 -1.38 -6.51
N ASN A 244 -15.17 -0.84 -5.39
CA ASN A 244 -15.99 -0.27 -4.33
C ASN A 244 -15.62 1.20 -4.09
N GLY A 245 -16.55 2.12 -4.35
CA GLY A 245 -16.32 3.56 -4.15
C GLY A 245 -16.25 3.97 -2.68
N GLY A 246 -16.96 3.27 -1.80
CA GLY A 246 -16.99 3.62 -0.37
C GLY A 246 -17.93 4.79 -0.07
N ASN A 247 -17.43 5.83 0.59
CA ASN A 247 -18.22 7.01 0.94
C ASN A 247 -17.76 8.21 0.14
N GLY A 248 -18.67 8.79 -0.63
CA GLY A 248 -18.63 10.19 -1.00
C GLY A 248 -19.12 10.43 -2.41
N ARG A 249 -18.24 10.74 -3.37
CA ARG A 249 -18.68 10.91 -4.75
C ARG A 249 -17.63 10.33 -5.66
N ASP A 250 -17.92 9.12 -6.10
CA ASP A 250 -16.88 8.30 -6.67
C ASP A 250 -17.09 8.14 -8.17
N PHE A 251 -15.99 7.98 -8.88
CA PHE A 251 -15.95 7.62 -10.29
C PHE A 251 -15.33 6.24 -10.41
N LEU A 252 -16.10 5.27 -10.93
CA LEU A 252 -15.64 3.90 -11.13
C LEU A 252 -15.70 3.57 -12.63
N SER A 253 -14.60 3.02 -13.15
CA SER A 253 -14.48 2.48 -14.51
C SER A 253 -13.97 1.04 -14.43
N GLY A 254 -14.76 0.05 -14.87
CA GLY A 254 -14.31 -1.34 -14.98
C GLY A 254 -13.27 -1.53 -16.10
N ASP A 255 -13.46 -0.81 -17.21
CA ASP A 255 -12.62 -0.85 -18.41
C ASP A 255 -12.81 -2.13 -19.25
N ASP A 256 -11.84 -3.03 -19.36
CA ASP A 256 -11.97 -4.27 -20.16
C ASP A 256 -12.19 -5.47 -19.22
N GLY A 257 -13.40 -6.02 -19.16
CA GLY A 257 -13.67 -7.00 -18.12
C GLY A 257 -15.13 -7.40 -17.94
N ASN A 258 -15.38 -8.39 -17.08
CA ASN A 258 -16.74 -8.58 -16.56
C ASN A 258 -16.73 -8.07 -15.12
N ASP A 259 -17.03 -6.79 -14.95
CA ASP A 259 -16.67 -6.10 -13.72
C ASP A 259 -17.84 -5.97 -12.76
N LEU A 260 -17.54 -5.85 -11.47
CA LEU A 260 -18.51 -5.63 -10.41
C LEU A 260 -18.26 -4.27 -9.76
N LEU A 261 -19.16 -3.32 -10.00
CA LEU A 261 -19.02 -1.93 -9.56
C LEU A 261 -20.06 -1.60 -8.49
N ALA A 262 -19.60 -1.21 -7.30
CA ALA A 262 -20.42 -0.73 -6.20
C ALA A 262 -19.99 0.70 -5.83
N GLY A 263 -20.82 1.70 -6.13
CA GLY A 263 -20.54 3.08 -5.70
C GLY A 263 -20.67 3.28 -4.19
N GLU A 264 -21.49 2.45 -3.53
CA GLU A 264 -21.82 2.57 -2.11
C GLU A 264 -22.45 3.92 -1.74
N ALA A 265 -21.95 4.65 -0.74
CA ALA A 265 -22.65 5.80 -0.18
C ALA A 265 -22.24 7.08 -0.89
N GLY A 266 -23.04 7.58 -1.82
CA GLY A 266 -22.59 8.74 -2.57
C GLY A 266 -23.53 9.24 -3.63
N VAL A 267 -22.96 9.89 -4.65
CA VAL A 267 -23.67 10.17 -5.90
C VAL A 267 -22.72 9.79 -7.01
N ASP A 268 -22.66 8.50 -7.30
CA ASP A 268 -21.48 7.95 -7.96
C ASP A 268 -21.68 7.87 -9.47
N THR A 269 -20.58 7.84 -10.20
CA THR A 269 -20.57 7.64 -11.65
C THR A 269 -19.90 6.33 -11.96
N LEU A 270 -20.66 5.39 -12.48
CA LEU A 270 -20.23 4.03 -12.79
C LEU A 270 -20.21 3.84 -14.32
N THR A 271 -19.10 3.32 -14.82
CA THR A 271 -18.89 2.95 -16.23
C THR A 271 -18.37 1.53 -16.26
N GLY A 272 -19.10 0.62 -16.88
CA GLY A 272 -18.68 -0.79 -16.95
C GLY A 272 -17.49 -0.95 -17.90
N GLY A 273 -17.62 -0.39 -19.11
CA GLY A 273 -16.62 -0.52 -20.15
C GLY A 273 -17.00 -1.61 -21.16
N THR A 274 -16.10 -2.55 -21.42
CA THR A 274 -16.34 -3.67 -22.33
C THR A 274 -16.48 -4.97 -21.56
N GLY A 275 -17.57 -5.69 -21.82
CA GLY A 275 -17.83 -7.00 -21.25
C GLY A 275 -19.24 -7.04 -20.68
N ASP A 276 -19.50 -7.99 -19.79
CA ASP A 276 -20.82 -8.22 -19.20
C ASP A 276 -20.79 -7.85 -17.70
N ASP A 277 -21.04 -6.58 -17.39
CA ASP A 277 -20.78 -6.00 -16.06
C ASP A 277 -21.96 -6.09 -15.08
N ILE A 278 -21.69 -5.87 -13.79
CA ILE A 278 -22.67 -5.82 -12.71
C ILE A 278 -22.55 -4.49 -11.95
N PHE A 279 -23.59 -3.66 -12.03
CA PHE A 279 -23.70 -2.42 -11.24
C PHE A 279 -24.53 -2.67 -9.98
N VAL A 280 -23.91 -2.58 -8.81
CA VAL A 280 -24.52 -2.94 -7.52
C VAL A 280 -25.19 -1.73 -6.88
N PHE A 281 -26.47 -1.87 -6.53
CA PHE A 281 -27.24 -0.88 -5.77
C PHE A 281 -27.92 -1.50 -4.55
N GLY A 282 -27.99 -0.69 -3.49
CA GLY A 282 -28.44 -1.10 -2.16
C GLY A 282 -27.31 -1.07 -1.14
N TYR A 283 -27.64 -0.99 0.15
CA TYR A 283 -26.65 -0.96 1.23
C TYR A 283 -27.12 -1.81 2.43
N VAL A 284 -26.23 -2.60 3.02
CA VAL A 284 -26.50 -3.41 4.23
C VAL A 284 -25.91 -2.70 5.44
N ILE A 285 -26.74 -2.01 6.25
CA ILE A 285 -26.23 -1.42 7.51
C ILE A 285 -26.28 -2.44 8.67
N THR A 286 -27.20 -3.42 8.63
CA THR A 286 -27.23 -4.56 9.59
C THR A 286 -28.14 -5.71 9.11
N GLN A 287 -27.69 -6.97 9.23
CA GLN A 287 -28.61 -8.12 9.27
C GLN A 287 -29.35 -8.13 10.62
N ALA A 288 -30.69 -8.14 10.63
CA ALA A 288 -31.38 -8.47 11.88
C ALA A 288 -31.05 -9.92 12.28
N PRO A 289 -30.96 -10.25 13.59
CA PRO A 289 -30.67 -11.60 14.10
C PRO A 289 -31.61 -12.72 13.60
N ASN A 290 -32.68 -12.36 12.89
CA ASN A 290 -33.73 -13.24 12.41
C ASN A 290 -33.79 -13.32 10.87
N GLY A 291 -32.78 -12.83 10.14
CA GLY A 291 -32.73 -12.90 8.68
C GLY A 291 -33.66 -11.93 7.94
N GLY A 292 -33.98 -10.78 8.55
CA GLY A 292 -34.60 -9.66 7.85
C GLY A 292 -33.61 -8.50 7.79
N SER A 293 -33.32 -7.97 6.59
CA SER A 293 -32.54 -6.73 6.47
C SER A 293 -33.39 -5.53 6.87
N PHE A 294 -32.82 -4.64 7.67
CA PHE A 294 -33.31 -3.27 7.80
C PHE A 294 -32.40 -2.37 6.95
N ILE A 295 -32.97 -1.78 5.91
CA ILE A 295 -32.33 -0.74 5.12
C ILE A 295 -32.39 0.56 5.94
N THR A 296 -31.24 1.16 6.24
CA THR A 296 -31.17 2.50 6.88
C THR A 296 -30.49 3.55 5.99
N GLY A 297 -30.16 3.19 4.74
CA GLY A 297 -29.70 4.06 3.65
C GLY A 297 -29.60 3.26 2.35
N THR A 298 -29.65 3.95 1.21
CA THR A 298 -29.42 3.41 -0.14
C THR A 298 -28.21 4.09 -0.77
N THR A 299 -27.67 3.51 -1.85
CA THR A 299 -26.56 4.12 -2.60
C THR A 299 -26.92 5.51 -3.16
N GLY A 300 -28.21 5.73 -3.46
CA GLY A 300 -28.72 7.04 -3.83
C GLY A 300 -29.61 7.73 -2.77
N GLY A 301 -30.33 8.78 -3.20
CA GLY A 301 -30.98 9.73 -2.28
C GLY A 301 -32.44 10.10 -2.59
N THR A 302 -32.92 11.13 -1.90
CA THR A 302 -34.34 11.56 -1.94
C THR A 302 -34.77 12.29 -3.22
N SER A 303 -33.85 12.49 -4.16
CA SER A 303 -34.10 13.14 -5.45
C SER A 303 -33.30 12.46 -6.57
N VAL A 304 -33.70 12.68 -7.82
CA VAL A 304 -33.00 12.12 -8.98
C VAL A 304 -31.55 12.63 -9.15
N ASP A 305 -31.24 13.82 -8.61
CA ASP A 305 -29.89 14.40 -8.68
C ASP A 305 -28.95 13.80 -7.62
N LEU A 306 -29.49 12.97 -6.74
CA LEU A 306 -28.77 12.23 -5.71
C LEU A 306 -28.78 10.72 -5.99
N ALA A 307 -29.10 10.32 -7.22
CA ALA A 307 -29.03 8.93 -7.65
C ALA A 307 -27.70 8.69 -8.34
N ASP A 308 -27.19 7.46 -8.25
CA ASP A 308 -26.00 7.06 -8.97
C ASP A 308 -26.26 7.08 -10.48
N ILE A 309 -25.19 7.23 -11.24
CA ILE A 309 -25.24 7.38 -12.69
C ILE A 309 -24.48 6.23 -13.32
N VAL A 310 -25.18 5.39 -14.08
CA VAL A 310 -24.54 4.39 -14.95
C VAL A 310 -24.48 4.97 -16.36
N THR A 311 -23.28 5.04 -16.94
CA THR A 311 -23.05 5.82 -18.17
C THR A 311 -23.20 5.00 -19.46
N ASP A 312 -23.00 3.69 -19.42
CA ASP A 312 -22.82 2.85 -20.61
C ASP A 312 -23.56 1.51 -20.61
N PHE A 313 -24.45 1.28 -19.64
CA PHE A 313 -25.22 0.03 -19.49
C PHE A 313 -25.76 -0.56 -20.81
N THR A 314 -25.41 -1.82 -21.07
CA THR A 314 -25.83 -2.63 -22.21
C THR A 314 -26.88 -3.68 -21.82
N THR A 315 -27.37 -4.48 -22.78
CA THR A 315 -28.33 -5.56 -22.48
C THR A 315 -27.70 -6.83 -21.93
N ASN A 316 -26.37 -6.93 -21.95
CA ASN A 316 -25.68 -8.07 -21.37
C ASN A 316 -25.37 -7.83 -19.89
N ASP A 317 -25.16 -6.57 -19.51
CA ASP A 317 -24.91 -6.14 -18.15
C ASP A 317 -26.11 -6.43 -17.24
N GLN A 318 -25.84 -6.47 -15.95
CA GLN A 318 -26.81 -6.71 -14.90
C GLN A 318 -26.78 -5.63 -13.84
N ILE A 319 -27.88 -5.56 -13.10
CA ILE A 319 -28.03 -4.70 -11.93
C ILE A 319 -28.02 -5.58 -10.70
N GLY A 320 -26.99 -5.43 -9.88
CA GLY A 320 -26.86 -6.03 -8.58
C GLY A 320 -27.82 -5.39 -7.57
N LEU A 321 -28.58 -6.21 -6.86
CA LEU A 321 -29.44 -5.78 -5.76
C LEU A 321 -28.88 -6.32 -4.44
N SER A 322 -28.32 -5.44 -3.62
CA SER A 322 -27.80 -5.78 -2.30
C SER A 322 -28.75 -5.27 -1.20
N GLY A 323 -28.40 -5.43 0.08
CA GLY A 323 -29.22 -4.87 1.17
C GLY A 323 -30.52 -5.64 1.45
N GLY A 324 -30.74 -6.77 0.77
CA GLY A 324 -32.03 -7.47 0.75
C GLY A 324 -33.07 -6.84 -0.19
N LEU A 325 -32.66 -5.94 -1.09
CA LEU A 325 -33.50 -5.47 -2.20
C LEU A 325 -33.85 -6.62 -3.13
N THR A 326 -35.07 -6.61 -3.64
CA THR A 326 -35.53 -7.54 -4.67
C THR A 326 -36.05 -6.78 -5.87
N PHE A 327 -36.14 -7.43 -7.03
CA PHE A 327 -36.76 -6.83 -8.23
C PHE A 327 -38.17 -6.30 -7.95
N GLN A 328 -38.92 -6.98 -7.07
CA GLN A 328 -40.26 -6.54 -6.72
C GLN A 328 -40.27 -5.23 -5.94
N ASP A 329 -39.19 -4.84 -5.27
CA ASP A 329 -39.08 -3.58 -4.52
C ASP A 329 -38.86 -2.36 -5.41
N LEU A 330 -38.57 -2.57 -6.70
CA LEU A 330 -38.18 -1.50 -7.59
C LEU A 330 -39.38 -0.83 -8.29
N GLU A 331 -39.31 0.50 -8.41
CA GLU A 331 -40.07 1.28 -9.39
C GLU A 331 -39.10 1.70 -10.52
N ILE A 332 -39.26 1.08 -11.69
CA ILE A 332 -38.46 1.36 -12.89
C ILE A 332 -39.29 2.23 -13.84
N ALA A 333 -38.81 3.42 -14.16
CA ALA A 333 -39.53 4.37 -15.01
C ALA A 333 -38.62 5.04 -16.04
N GLN A 334 -39.18 5.33 -17.23
CA GLN A 334 -38.50 6.23 -18.17
C GLN A 334 -38.54 7.65 -17.63
N GLY A 335 -37.39 8.32 -17.64
CA GLY A 335 -37.28 9.74 -17.32
C GLY A 335 -38.17 10.63 -18.20
N GLN A 336 -38.31 11.88 -17.79
CA GLN A 336 -39.17 12.85 -18.46
C GLN A 336 -38.36 14.11 -18.82
N ALA A 337 -38.88 14.91 -19.75
CA ALA A 337 -38.28 16.16 -20.18
C ALA A 337 -36.79 16.01 -20.57
N SER A 338 -35.87 16.68 -19.88
CA SER A 338 -34.43 16.64 -20.17
C SER A 338 -33.80 15.26 -19.98
N ASN A 339 -34.44 14.37 -19.22
CA ASN A 339 -33.93 13.03 -18.90
C ASN A 339 -34.74 11.94 -19.65
N ALA A 340 -35.44 12.29 -20.73
CA ALA A 340 -36.34 11.37 -21.43
C ALA A 340 -35.64 10.16 -22.08
N SER A 341 -34.32 10.24 -22.27
CA SER A 341 -33.49 9.13 -22.75
C SER A 341 -33.04 8.17 -21.65
N ASN A 342 -33.22 8.53 -20.38
CA ASN A 342 -32.62 7.80 -19.26
C ASN A 342 -33.68 6.97 -18.54
N THR A 343 -33.27 5.82 -18.00
CA THR A 343 -34.09 5.03 -17.07
C THR A 343 -33.78 5.44 -15.65
N ILE A 344 -34.81 5.53 -14.81
CA ILE A 344 -34.70 5.86 -13.39
C ILE A 344 -35.18 4.65 -12.60
N ILE A 345 -34.36 4.21 -11.65
CA ILE A 345 -34.65 3.10 -10.74
C ILE A 345 -34.80 3.67 -9.33
N LYS A 346 -35.88 3.27 -8.66
CA LYS A 346 -36.17 3.68 -7.28
C LYS A 346 -36.53 2.50 -6.42
N ASP A 347 -36.26 2.59 -5.13
CA ASP A 347 -36.91 1.75 -4.14
C ASP A 347 -38.32 2.30 -3.86
N LYS A 348 -39.36 1.51 -4.12
CA LYS A 348 -40.76 1.92 -3.88
C LYS A 348 -41.10 1.98 -2.38
N ASN A 349 -40.33 1.30 -1.53
CA ASN A 349 -40.58 1.17 -0.11
C ASN A 349 -40.06 2.41 0.64
N THR A 350 -38.85 2.88 0.28
CA THR A 350 -38.26 4.11 0.86
C THR A 350 -38.58 5.36 0.05
N GLY A 351 -38.76 5.22 -1.26
CA GLY A 351 -38.91 6.33 -2.21
C GLY A 351 -37.57 6.92 -2.68
N GLU A 352 -36.45 6.32 -2.29
CA GLU A 352 -35.10 6.74 -2.72
C GLU A 352 -34.86 6.40 -4.18
N PHE A 353 -34.13 7.28 -4.85
CA PHE A 353 -33.68 7.10 -6.22
C PHE A 353 -32.34 6.40 -6.15
N LEU A 354 -32.27 5.17 -6.65
CA LEU A 354 -31.08 4.33 -6.59
C LEU A 354 -30.13 4.71 -7.73
N ALA A 355 -30.64 4.65 -8.96
CA ALA A 355 -29.80 4.81 -10.15
C ALA A 355 -30.51 5.50 -11.31
N VAL A 356 -29.71 6.16 -12.14
CA VAL A 356 -30.06 6.68 -13.46
C VAL A 356 -29.19 5.98 -14.50
N LEU A 357 -29.81 5.15 -15.32
CA LEU A 357 -29.13 4.53 -16.47
C LEU A 357 -29.21 5.48 -17.66
N GLN A 358 -28.07 6.05 -18.07
CA GLN A 358 -28.01 7.03 -19.14
C GLN A 358 -28.27 6.39 -20.51
N GLY A 359 -29.16 6.98 -21.31
CA GLY A 359 -29.43 6.49 -22.66
C GLY A 359 -30.18 5.15 -22.76
N VAL A 360 -30.49 4.50 -21.63
CA VAL A 360 -31.19 3.21 -21.60
C VAL A 360 -32.71 3.43 -21.59
N SER A 361 -33.42 2.65 -22.40
CA SER A 361 -34.89 2.62 -22.36
C SER A 361 -35.39 1.68 -21.26
N ALA A 362 -36.31 2.14 -20.42
CA ALA A 362 -36.85 1.35 -19.32
C ALA A 362 -37.55 0.06 -19.79
N SER A 363 -37.93 -0.01 -21.07
CA SER A 363 -38.58 -1.18 -21.66
C SER A 363 -37.64 -2.37 -21.92
N VAL A 364 -36.32 -2.16 -21.87
CA VAL A 364 -35.34 -3.24 -22.07
C VAL A 364 -35.04 -4.01 -20.79
N LEU A 365 -35.31 -3.42 -19.63
CA LEU A 365 -35.09 -4.05 -18.33
C LEU A 365 -36.19 -5.06 -18.02
N THR A 366 -35.78 -6.30 -17.74
CA THR A 366 -36.65 -7.37 -17.25
C THR A 366 -36.13 -7.87 -15.90
N GLU A 367 -36.82 -8.82 -15.27
CA GLU A 367 -36.31 -9.44 -14.03
C GLU A 367 -34.96 -10.13 -14.23
N ASP A 368 -34.66 -10.60 -15.45
CA ASP A 368 -33.37 -11.23 -15.79
C ASP A 368 -32.21 -10.21 -15.88
N SER A 369 -32.51 -8.92 -15.95
CA SER A 369 -31.51 -7.84 -15.88
C SER A 369 -31.00 -7.61 -14.46
N PHE A 370 -31.48 -8.35 -13.46
CA PHE A 370 -31.15 -8.15 -12.05
C PHE A 370 -30.60 -9.43 -11.43
N VAL A 371 -29.61 -9.26 -10.55
CA VAL A 371 -29.01 -10.33 -9.75
C VAL A 371 -29.08 -9.96 -8.27
N LEU A 372 -29.37 -10.94 -7.41
CA LEU A 372 -29.50 -10.72 -5.96
C LEU A 372 -28.18 -10.99 -5.25
N ASP A 373 -27.83 -10.11 -4.33
CA ASP A 373 -26.64 -10.17 -3.47
C ASP A 373 -25.37 -10.62 -4.22
N PRO A 374 -24.98 -9.92 -5.32
CA PRO A 374 -23.69 -10.17 -5.93
C PRO A 374 -22.60 -9.91 -4.87
N THR A 375 -21.61 -10.78 -4.81
CA THR A 375 -20.58 -10.73 -3.77
C THR A 375 -19.54 -9.67 -4.12
N VAL A 376 -19.57 -8.54 -3.40
CA VAL A 376 -18.43 -7.62 -3.28
C VAL A 376 -17.57 -8.15 -2.12
N PRO A 377 -16.39 -8.75 -2.35
CA PRO A 377 -15.47 -9.05 -1.27
C PRO A 377 -15.10 -7.75 -0.55
N LEU A 378 -15.08 -7.80 0.78
CA LEU A 378 -14.42 -6.75 1.55
C LEU A 378 -12.93 -6.89 1.31
N PRO A 379 -12.18 -5.79 1.11
CA PRO A 379 -10.73 -5.88 1.08
C PRO A 379 -10.25 -6.60 2.35
N PRO A 380 -9.18 -7.41 2.26
CA PRO A 380 -8.58 -8.01 3.44
C PRO A 380 -8.31 -6.91 4.46
N THR A 381 -8.80 -7.10 5.69
CA THR A 381 -8.34 -6.25 6.80
C THR A 381 -6.82 -6.38 6.85
N PRO A 382 -6.06 -5.26 6.82
CA PRO A 382 -4.60 -5.32 6.86
C PRO A 382 -4.19 -6.24 8.00
N GLU A 383 -3.39 -7.27 7.70
CA GLU A 383 -2.78 -8.03 8.78
C GLU A 383 -1.95 -7.04 9.59
N PRO A 384 -2.14 -6.97 10.92
CA PRO A 384 -1.34 -6.07 11.72
C PRO A 384 0.12 -6.38 11.46
N THR A 385 0.88 -5.37 11.06
CA THR A 385 2.33 -5.39 11.01
C THR A 385 2.82 -6.14 12.24
N PRO A 386 3.66 -7.18 12.09
CA PRO A 386 4.24 -7.83 13.25
C PRO A 386 4.95 -6.76 14.05
N THR A 387 4.35 -6.34 15.16
CA THR A 387 5.00 -5.46 16.12
C THR A 387 6.21 -6.23 16.64
N THR A 388 7.39 -5.96 16.07
CA THR A 388 8.64 -6.24 16.76
C THR A 388 8.63 -5.33 17.98
N GLU A 389 8.53 -5.93 19.18
CA GLU A 389 8.81 -5.19 20.40
C GLU A 389 10.22 -4.60 20.30
N PRO A 390 10.43 -3.35 20.77
CA PRO A 390 11.69 -2.62 20.64
C PRO A 390 12.87 -3.25 21.39
#